data_AF-A0A7W9HJQ9-F1
#
_entry.id   AF-A0A7W9HJQ9-F1
#
_cell.length_a   1.000
_cell.length_b   1.000
_cell.length_c   1.000
_cell.angle_alpha   90.00
_cell.angle_beta   90.00
_cell.angle_gamma   90.00
#
_symmetry.space_group_name_H-M   'P 1'
#
loop_
_entity.id
_entity.type
_entity.pdbx_description
1 polymer ?
#
loop_
_entity_poly.entity_id
_entity_poly.type
_entity_poly.pdbx_seq_one_letter_code
_entity_poly.pdbx_strand_id
1 'polypeptide(L)'
;MSTDEGAARQGEPTTEQEENLVEAMLRHQVGIDPDHVGAVLDLAAVGLVNSAWRNSPVEDWHAGDGPLGDGDMLRINSHTTHRVRDMIRRWRTDCGIDAHSPTSELDRLDIEAVDWLMGRLCRWLIDPDRRLPIGATLADIARDGLDELTDHVAGTLGTVAIQAEEHSAHYAFRRAAAHGGLACRHWWGTPTWPRLVDRFLTALDDPTDPHWGSDGERFSRLPTRPARIKDNSQLRKLLLRHPWKLDTASADYLVTAGIGYLRDLIPPPPTPTAPGGY
;
A
#
# COMPACT_ATOMS: atom_id res chain seq x y z
N MET A 1 15.35 -39.28 39.65
CA MET A 1 14.41 -38.16 39.86
C MET A 1 15.03 -36.96 39.16
N SER A 2 14.80 -36.83 37.85
CA SER A 2 13.64 -36.17 37.22
C SER A 2 13.65 -34.67 37.54
N THR A 3 14.30 -33.89 36.67
CA THR A 3 13.73 -33.02 35.61
C THR A 3 13.19 -31.72 36.16
N ASP A 4 13.83 -30.61 35.78
CA ASP A 4 13.11 -29.38 35.48
C ASP A 4 13.82 -28.67 34.32
N GLU A 5 13.55 -29.20 33.12
CA GLU A 5 13.84 -28.56 31.84
C GLU A 5 12.72 -27.57 31.53
N GLY A 6 13.10 -26.35 31.16
CA GLY A 6 12.44 -25.59 30.11
C GLY A 6 10.98 -25.22 30.34
N ALA A 7 10.73 -24.22 31.19
CA ALA A 7 9.53 -23.41 31.08
C ALA A 7 9.54 -22.69 29.71
N ALA A 8 8.90 -23.30 28.71
CA ALA A 8 8.63 -22.70 27.43
C ALA A 8 7.83 -21.40 27.63
N ARG A 9 8.31 -20.30 27.06
CA ARG A 9 7.55 -19.04 26.98
C ARG A 9 6.25 -19.32 26.22
N GLN A 10 5.12 -19.26 26.91
CA GLN A 10 3.82 -19.14 26.27
C GLN A 10 3.76 -17.80 25.51
N GLY A 11 3.45 -17.83 24.20
CA GLY A 11 2.72 -16.71 23.59
C GLY A 11 3.10 -16.25 22.18
N GLU A 12 4.18 -16.74 21.56
CA GLU A 12 4.49 -16.36 20.17
C GLU A 12 3.97 -17.41 19.18
N PRO A 13 3.19 -17.01 18.16
CA PRO A 13 2.74 -17.92 17.12
C PRO A 13 3.95 -18.48 16.36
N THR A 14 3.87 -19.74 15.94
CA THR A 14 4.89 -20.31 15.05
C THR A 14 4.83 -19.64 13.68
N THR A 15 5.91 -19.69 12.90
CA THR A 15 5.94 -19.16 11.52
C THR A 15 4.80 -19.74 10.67
N GLU A 16 4.52 -21.03 10.80
CA GLU A 16 3.40 -21.69 10.12
C GLU A 16 2.03 -21.14 10.55
N GLN A 17 1.85 -20.83 11.84
CA GLN A 17 0.61 -20.20 12.33
C GLN A 17 0.45 -18.78 11.80
N GLU A 18 1.53 -18.01 11.73
CA GLU A 18 1.53 -16.67 11.14
C GLU A 18 1.22 -16.71 9.65
N GLU A 19 1.81 -17.63 8.89
CA GLU A 19 1.57 -17.80 7.46
C GLU A 19 0.11 -18.14 7.17
N ASN A 20 -0.44 -19.10 7.90
CA ASN A 20 -1.85 -19.47 7.79
C ASN A 20 -2.77 -18.30 8.11
N LEU A 21 -2.44 -17.50 9.14
CA LEU A 21 -3.19 -16.30 9.47
C LEU A 21 -3.10 -15.27 8.34
N VAL A 22 -1.89 -14.97 7.84
CA VAL A 22 -1.67 -14.01 6.75
C VAL A 22 -2.42 -14.41 5.49
N GLU A 23 -2.38 -15.69 5.12
CA GLU A 23 -3.15 -16.22 3.99
C GLU A 23 -4.65 -15.97 4.17
N ALA A 24 -5.17 -16.29 5.35
CA ALA A 24 -6.58 -16.12 5.67
C ALA A 24 -6.99 -14.63 5.67
N MET A 25 -6.14 -13.73 6.16
CA MET A 25 -6.36 -12.27 6.11
C MET A 25 -6.40 -11.78 4.66
N LEU A 26 -5.45 -12.20 3.82
CA LEU A 26 -5.40 -11.84 2.40
C LEU A 26 -6.66 -12.27 1.66
N ARG A 27 -7.11 -13.51 1.91
CA ARG A 27 -8.31 -14.06 1.27
C ARG A 27 -9.60 -13.41 1.77
N HIS A 28 -9.79 -13.32 3.09
CA HIS A 28 -11.07 -12.96 3.68
C HIS A 28 -11.24 -11.47 3.98
N GLN A 29 -10.19 -10.78 4.41
CA GLN A 29 -10.28 -9.38 4.83
C GLN A 29 -9.87 -8.42 3.71
N VAL A 30 -8.85 -8.80 2.94
CA VAL A 30 -8.35 -7.98 1.84
C VAL A 30 -9.09 -8.29 0.53
N GLY A 31 -9.42 -9.56 0.28
CA GLY A 31 -10.15 -10.00 -0.91
C GLY A 31 -9.26 -10.19 -2.13
N ILE A 32 -8.03 -10.67 -1.93
CA ILE A 32 -7.19 -11.19 -3.02
C ILE A 32 -7.06 -12.70 -2.94
N ASP A 33 -6.61 -13.32 -4.02
CA ASP A 33 -6.23 -14.73 -3.99
C ASP A 33 -4.75 -14.87 -3.58
N PRO A 34 -4.45 -15.35 -2.35
CA PRO A 34 -3.09 -15.47 -1.86
C PRO A 34 -2.28 -16.58 -2.57
N ASP A 35 -2.93 -17.44 -3.36
CA ASP A 35 -2.26 -18.53 -4.08
C ASP A 35 -1.63 -18.06 -5.39
N HIS A 36 -1.96 -16.87 -5.89
CA HIS A 36 -1.45 -16.35 -7.15
C HIS A 36 -0.39 -15.25 -6.95
N VAL A 37 0.82 -15.47 -7.48
CA VAL A 37 1.96 -14.53 -7.37
C VAL A 37 1.59 -13.12 -7.78
N GLY A 38 0.88 -12.95 -8.90
CA GLY A 38 0.55 -11.63 -9.42
C GLY A 38 -0.31 -10.81 -8.45
N ALA A 39 -1.28 -11.46 -7.79
CA ALA A 39 -2.15 -10.79 -6.83
C ALA A 39 -1.40 -10.37 -5.57
N VAL A 40 -0.54 -11.26 -5.04
CA VAL A 40 0.27 -10.98 -3.86
C VAL A 40 1.30 -9.89 -4.14
N LEU A 41 2.06 -9.98 -5.23
CA LEU A 41 3.10 -9.00 -5.56
C LEU A 41 2.54 -7.60 -5.89
N ASP A 42 1.39 -7.51 -6.58
CA ASP A 42 0.75 -6.23 -6.85
C ASP A 42 0.30 -5.53 -5.56
N LEU A 43 -0.15 -6.29 -4.56
CA LEU A 43 -0.54 -5.76 -3.27
C LEU A 43 0.67 -5.50 -2.36
N ALA A 44 1.70 -6.34 -2.42
CA ALA A 44 2.98 -6.11 -1.74
C ALA A 44 3.59 -4.77 -2.16
N ALA A 45 3.45 -4.37 -3.43
CA ALA A 45 3.85 -3.03 -3.87
C ALA A 45 3.18 -1.89 -3.06
N VAL A 46 1.92 -2.07 -2.65
CA VAL A 46 1.23 -1.10 -1.78
C VAL A 46 1.85 -1.11 -0.38
N GLY A 47 2.07 -2.30 0.18
CA GLY A 47 2.68 -2.45 1.51
C GLY A 47 4.09 -1.88 1.58
N LEU A 48 4.94 -2.19 0.60
CA LEU A 48 6.31 -1.67 0.50
C LEU A 48 6.32 -0.14 0.40
N VAL A 49 5.44 0.45 -0.39
CA VAL A 49 5.32 1.92 -0.46
C VAL A 49 4.81 2.50 0.86
N ASN A 50 3.88 1.81 1.53
CA ASN A 50 3.42 2.28 2.83
C ASN A 50 4.56 2.28 3.87
N SER A 51 5.30 1.18 3.99
CA SER A 51 6.37 1.06 4.99
C SER A 51 7.61 1.89 4.65
N ALA A 52 8.10 1.84 3.41
CA ALA A 52 9.37 2.46 3.04
C ALA A 52 9.23 3.94 2.66
N TRP A 53 8.07 4.36 2.14
CA TRP A 53 7.87 5.74 1.70
C TRP A 53 6.89 6.51 2.58
N ARG A 54 5.66 6.04 2.77
CA ARG A 54 4.67 6.84 3.51
C ARG A 54 5.00 6.95 4.99
N ASN A 55 5.22 5.83 5.67
CA ASN A 55 5.54 5.77 7.09
C ASN A 55 7.04 5.99 7.30
N SER A 56 7.53 7.13 6.84
CA SER A 56 8.93 7.55 6.85
C SER A 56 9.01 9.05 7.19
N PRO A 57 10.19 9.70 7.13
CA PRO A 57 10.30 11.16 7.27
C PRO A 57 9.39 11.97 6.33
N VAL A 58 8.85 11.35 5.26
CA VAL A 58 7.80 11.93 4.41
C VAL A 58 6.55 12.33 5.22
N GLU A 59 6.23 11.67 6.34
CA GLU A 59 5.12 12.12 7.21
C GLU A 59 5.40 13.49 7.83
N ASP A 60 6.64 13.76 8.22
CA ASP A 60 7.05 15.07 8.75
C ASP A 60 7.04 16.13 7.66
N TRP A 61 7.39 15.78 6.43
CA TRP A 61 7.29 16.69 5.28
C TRP A 61 5.84 17.04 4.92
N HIS A 62 4.90 16.21 5.37
CA HIS A 62 3.47 16.40 5.18
C HIS A 62 2.79 17.06 6.39
N ALA A 63 3.36 16.92 7.59
CA ALA A 63 2.79 17.46 8.80
C ALA A 63 2.93 18.98 8.89
N GLY A 64 1.91 19.64 9.47
CA GLY A 64 1.95 21.07 9.78
C GLY A 64 2.23 21.95 8.55
N ASP A 65 3.26 22.79 8.65
CA ASP A 65 3.70 23.70 7.58
C ASP A 65 4.74 23.05 6.63
N GLY A 66 4.78 21.72 6.58
CA GLY A 66 5.66 20.95 5.71
C GLY A 66 5.42 21.21 4.22
N PRO A 67 6.39 20.86 3.35
CA PRO A 67 6.31 21.14 1.92
C PRO A 67 5.25 20.33 1.15
N LEU A 68 4.63 19.30 1.73
CA LEU A 68 3.67 18.42 1.05
C LEU A 68 2.24 18.58 1.57
N GLY A 69 1.35 19.01 0.68
CA GLY A 69 -0.08 19.04 0.97
C GLY A 69 -0.75 17.66 0.89
N ASP A 70 -1.98 17.60 1.38
CA ASP A 70 -2.86 16.42 1.29
C ASP A 70 -3.03 15.90 -0.15
N GLY A 71 -3.28 16.81 -1.11
CA GLY A 71 -3.41 16.46 -2.52
C GLY A 71 -2.10 15.93 -3.12
N ASP A 72 -0.95 16.42 -2.65
CA ASP A 72 0.35 15.91 -3.05
C ASP A 72 0.56 14.48 -2.55
N MET A 73 0.19 14.20 -1.30
CA MET A 73 0.26 12.83 -0.75
C MET A 73 -0.58 11.83 -1.56
N LEU A 74 -1.80 12.21 -1.96
CA LEU A 74 -2.63 11.37 -2.85
C LEU A 74 -1.90 11.05 -4.15
N ARG A 75 -1.32 12.08 -4.80
CA ARG A 75 -0.67 11.95 -6.10
C ARG A 75 0.64 11.17 -6.00
N ILE A 76 1.49 11.52 -5.05
CA ILE A 76 2.81 10.93 -4.84
C ILE A 76 2.68 9.47 -4.43
N ASN A 77 1.85 9.14 -3.43
CA ASN A 77 1.67 7.75 -3.00
C ASN A 77 1.17 6.87 -4.15
N SER A 78 0.17 7.35 -4.90
CA SER A 78 -0.35 6.60 -6.04
C SER A 78 0.69 6.40 -7.15
N HIS A 79 1.49 7.43 -7.46
CA HIS A 79 2.57 7.31 -8.43
C HIS A 79 3.66 6.35 -7.96
N THR A 80 4.07 6.45 -6.69
CA THR A 80 5.08 5.58 -6.09
C THR A 80 4.62 4.13 -6.14
N THR A 81 3.38 3.83 -5.73
CA THR A 81 2.78 2.49 -5.84
C THR A 81 2.76 2.00 -7.28
N HIS A 82 2.37 2.84 -8.24
CA HIS A 82 2.38 2.46 -9.66
C HIS A 82 3.79 2.07 -10.14
N ARG A 83 4.80 2.86 -9.81
CA ARG A 83 6.18 2.63 -10.24
C ARG A 83 6.80 1.41 -9.57
N VAL A 84 6.60 1.24 -8.26
CA VAL A 84 7.06 0.05 -7.52
C VAL A 84 6.41 -1.21 -8.09
N ARG A 85 5.09 -1.16 -8.38
CA ARG A 85 4.38 -2.28 -9.01
C ARG A 85 4.94 -2.62 -10.39
N ASP A 86 5.21 -1.62 -11.23
CA ASP A 86 5.84 -1.84 -12.54
C ASP A 86 7.22 -2.48 -12.42
N MET A 87 8.02 -2.06 -11.43
CA MET A 87 9.35 -2.63 -11.17
C MET A 87 9.25 -4.09 -10.72
N ILE A 88 8.34 -4.41 -9.79
CA ILE A 88 8.10 -5.76 -9.30
C ILE A 88 7.58 -6.67 -10.43
N ARG A 89 6.64 -6.20 -11.27
CA ARG A 89 6.13 -6.98 -12.40
C ARG A 89 7.22 -7.31 -13.43
N ARG A 90 8.11 -6.34 -13.71
CA ARG A 90 9.26 -6.55 -14.59
C ARG A 90 10.22 -7.57 -13.99
N TRP A 91 10.62 -7.37 -12.73
CA TRP A 91 11.46 -8.32 -12.00
C TRP A 91 10.88 -9.73 -12.00
N ARG A 92 9.59 -9.89 -11.68
CA ARG A 92 8.90 -11.20 -11.72
C ARG A 92 9.01 -11.85 -13.11
N THR A 93 8.84 -11.06 -14.17
CA THR A 93 8.96 -11.53 -15.55
C THR A 93 10.39 -11.92 -15.89
N ASP A 94 11.38 -11.13 -15.44
CA ASP A 94 12.81 -11.40 -15.63
C ASP A 94 13.24 -12.69 -14.89
N CYS A 95 12.59 -13.02 -13.77
CA CYS A 95 12.75 -14.28 -13.05
C CYS A 95 11.97 -15.46 -13.68
N GLY A 96 11.23 -15.24 -14.78
CA GLY A 96 10.47 -16.29 -15.46
C GLY A 96 9.19 -16.74 -14.73
N ILE A 97 8.68 -15.95 -13.78
CA ILE A 97 7.49 -16.30 -13.00
C ILE A 97 6.23 -15.67 -13.63
N ASP A 98 5.24 -16.49 -13.96
CA ASP A 98 3.95 -16.04 -14.49
C ASP A 98 3.07 -15.39 -13.39
N ALA A 99 2.16 -14.49 -13.79
CA ALA A 99 1.26 -13.83 -12.85
C ALA A 99 0.29 -14.80 -12.15
N HIS A 100 -0.07 -15.89 -12.83
CA HIS A 100 -1.00 -16.92 -12.38
C HIS A 100 -0.28 -18.12 -11.78
N SER A 101 1.04 -18.07 -11.67
CA SER A 101 1.81 -19.10 -10.96
C SER A 101 1.42 -19.17 -9.47
N PRO A 102 1.52 -20.37 -8.86
CA PRO A 102 1.41 -20.52 -7.41
C PRO A 102 2.40 -19.62 -6.65
N THR A 103 2.00 -19.06 -5.51
CA THR A 103 2.88 -18.20 -4.71
C THR A 103 4.16 -18.87 -4.24
N SER A 104 4.16 -20.18 -4.05
CA SER A 104 5.34 -20.99 -3.70
C SER A 104 6.41 -21.03 -4.80
N GLU A 105 6.11 -20.58 -6.03
CA GLU A 105 7.14 -20.38 -7.06
C GLU A 105 8.17 -19.30 -6.67
N LEU A 106 7.80 -18.38 -5.77
CA LEU A 106 8.73 -17.39 -5.21
C LEU A 106 9.84 -18.05 -4.39
N ASP A 107 9.60 -19.21 -3.78
CA ASP A 107 10.59 -19.91 -2.95
C ASP A 107 11.72 -20.56 -3.77
N ARG A 108 11.57 -20.58 -5.10
CA ARG A 108 12.63 -21.04 -6.02
C ARG A 108 13.64 -19.95 -6.35
N LEU A 109 13.36 -18.70 -5.98
CA LEU A 109 14.26 -17.59 -6.19
C LEU A 109 15.42 -17.68 -5.22
N ASP A 110 16.62 -17.38 -5.70
CA ASP A 110 17.74 -17.11 -4.80
C ASP A 110 17.50 -15.80 -4.03
N ILE A 111 18.14 -15.70 -2.87
CA ILE A 111 18.09 -14.47 -2.07
C ILE A 111 18.67 -13.28 -2.86
N GLU A 112 19.66 -13.53 -3.72
CA GLU A 112 20.27 -12.51 -4.58
C GLU A 112 19.25 -11.82 -5.51
N ALA A 113 18.26 -12.55 -6.03
CA ALA A 113 17.18 -11.98 -6.85
C ALA A 113 16.27 -11.05 -6.04
N VAL A 114 15.99 -11.39 -4.77
CA VAL A 114 15.20 -10.54 -3.87
C VAL A 114 15.99 -9.30 -3.47
N ASP A 115 17.26 -9.48 -3.08
CA ASP A 115 18.18 -8.38 -2.76
C ASP A 115 18.35 -7.43 -3.94
N TRP A 116 18.45 -7.96 -5.16
CA TRP A 116 18.54 -7.15 -6.35
C TRP A 116 17.29 -6.28 -6.54
N LEU A 117 16.09 -6.84 -6.31
CA LEU A 117 14.84 -6.07 -6.37
C LEU A 117 14.83 -5.01 -5.27
N MET A 118 15.13 -5.36 -4.02
CA MET A 118 15.12 -4.43 -2.89
C MET A 118 16.12 -3.29 -3.09
N GLY A 119 17.35 -3.60 -3.53
CA GLY A 119 18.36 -2.61 -3.87
C GLY A 119 17.94 -1.71 -5.03
N ARG A 120 17.24 -2.25 -6.03
CA ARG A 120 16.71 -1.46 -7.16
C ARG A 120 15.58 -0.52 -6.71
N LEU A 121 14.67 -1.00 -5.86
CA LEU A 121 13.62 -0.18 -5.26
C LEU A 121 14.20 0.92 -4.38
N CYS A 122 15.17 0.57 -3.53
CA CYS A 122 15.89 1.50 -2.66
C CYS A 122 16.50 2.64 -3.47
N ARG A 123 17.37 2.32 -4.45
CA ARG A 123 18.01 3.33 -5.32
C ARG A 123 17.00 4.24 -6.00
N TRP A 124 15.88 3.71 -6.48
CA TRP A 124 14.86 4.52 -7.13
C TRP A 124 14.07 5.39 -6.14
N LEU A 125 13.78 4.88 -4.94
CA LEU A 125 13.01 5.60 -3.93
C LEU A 125 13.76 6.83 -3.41
N ILE A 126 15.09 6.72 -3.23
CA ILE A 126 15.96 7.73 -2.62
C ILE A 126 16.73 8.58 -3.63
N ASP A 127 16.53 8.37 -4.93
CA ASP A 127 17.22 9.12 -5.99
C ASP A 127 16.89 10.62 -5.85
N PRO A 128 17.86 11.50 -5.54
CA PRO A 128 17.61 12.93 -5.33
C PRO A 128 17.03 13.59 -6.58
N ASP A 129 17.39 13.10 -7.78
CA ASP A 129 16.94 13.63 -9.06
C ASP A 129 15.56 13.07 -9.46
N ARG A 130 14.99 12.15 -8.67
CA ARG A 130 13.66 11.59 -8.92
C ARG A 130 12.62 12.69 -8.95
N ARG A 131 12.03 12.92 -10.13
CA ARG A 131 10.89 13.82 -10.28
C ARG A 131 9.62 13.20 -9.73
N LEU A 132 9.00 13.91 -8.78
CA LEU A 132 7.70 13.59 -8.21
C LEU A 132 6.58 14.04 -9.17
N PRO A 133 5.37 13.46 -9.09
CA PRO A 133 4.25 13.85 -9.96
C PRO A 133 3.79 15.31 -9.77
N ILE A 134 4.29 15.98 -8.73
CA ILE A 134 4.05 17.39 -8.42
C ILE A 134 5.02 18.35 -9.15
N GLY A 135 6.02 17.81 -9.86
CA GLY A 135 6.98 18.57 -10.69
C GLY A 135 8.33 18.83 -10.02
N ALA A 136 8.40 18.81 -8.69
CA ALA A 136 9.62 18.91 -7.89
C ALA A 136 10.46 17.62 -7.94
N THR A 137 11.76 17.75 -7.68
CA THR A 137 12.64 16.60 -7.41
C THR A 137 12.48 16.12 -5.97
N LEU A 138 13.02 14.94 -5.64
CA LEU A 138 13.04 14.45 -4.27
C LEU A 138 13.90 15.37 -3.40
N ALA A 139 15.07 15.80 -3.89
CA ALA A 139 15.96 16.71 -3.16
C ALA A 139 15.28 18.06 -2.84
N ASP A 140 14.46 18.61 -3.76
CA ASP A 140 13.72 19.86 -3.51
C ASP A 140 12.76 19.76 -2.31
N ILE A 141 12.15 18.57 -2.11
CA ILE A 141 11.21 18.31 -1.04
C ILE A 141 11.92 17.90 0.25
N ALA A 142 12.85 16.94 0.15
CA ALA A 142 13.53 16.35 1.29
C ALA A 142 14.48 17.35 1.97
N ARG A 143 15.15 18.20 1.20
CA ARG A 143 16.19 19.14 1.67
C ARG A 143 17.20 18.39 2.55
N ASP A 144 17.35 18.80 3.81
CA ASP A 144 18.29 18.22 4.77
C ASP A 144 17.82 16.85 5.31
N GLY A 145 16.58 16.42 5.01
CA GLY A 145 16.01 15.15 5.44
C GLY A 145 16.27 13.97 4.48
N LEU A 146 17.06 14.15 3.42
CA LEU A 146 17.31 13.08 2.44
C LEU A 146 18.11 11.91 3.04
N ASP A 147 19.06 12.19 3.92
CA ASP A 147 19.87 11.16 4.58
C ASP A 147 19.00 10.31 5.52
N GLU A 148 18.11 10.94 6.27
CA GLU A 148 17.15 10.25 7.15
C GLU A 148 16.18 9.37 6.34
N LEU A 149 15.65 9.88 5.22
CA LEU A 149 14.85 9.06 4.31
C LEU A 149 15.65 7.88 3.75
N THR A 150 16.93 8.11 3.42
CA THR A 150 17.81 7.08 2.88
C THR A 150 18.00 5.93 3.86
N ASP A 151 18.33 6.25 5.11
CA ASP A 151 18.49 5.26 6.17
C ASP A 151 17.19 4.49 6.43
N HIS A 152 16.04 5.20 6.46
CA HIS A 152 14.73 4.58 6.65
C HIS A 152 14.36 3.61 5.52
N VAL A 153 14.52 4.04 4.26
CA VAL A 153 14.22 3.21 3.09
C VAL A 153 15.13 1.99 3.05
N ALA A 154 16.44 2.18 3.29
CA ALA A 154 17.41 1.10 3.29
C ALA A 154 17.11 0.07 4.39
N GLY A 155 16.83 0.51 5.62
CA GLY A 155 16.46 -0.37 6.72
C GLY A 155 15.14 -1.11 6.49
N THR A 156 14.13 -0.42 5.99
CA THR A 156 12.82 -1.02 5.73
C THR A 156 12.88 -2.08 4.64
N LEU A 157 13.51 -1.78 3.49
CA LEU A 157 13.63 -2.76 2.40
C LEU A 157 14.63 -3.87 2.73
N GLY A 158 15.69 -3.57 3.49
CA GLY A 158 16.60 -4.57 4.02
C GLY A 158 15.90 -5.58 4.93
N THR A 159 14.92 -5.13 5.74
CA THR A 159 14.11 -6.03 6.58
C THR A 159 13.29 -7.01 5.74
N VAL A 160 12.83 -6.62 4.55
CA VAL A 160 12.10 -7.51 3.64
C VAL A 160 13.03 -8.57 3.06
N ALA A 161 14.26 -8.19 2.70
CA ALA A 161 15.28 -9.15 2.26
C ALA A 161 15.65 -10.14 3.38
N ILE A 162 15.87 -9.65 4.61
CA ILE A 162 16.13 -10.50 5.78
C ILE A 162 14.98 -11.49 6.01
N GLN A 163 13.72 -11.04 5.93
CA GLN A 163 12.57 -11.96 6.04
C GLN A 163 12.54 -13.01 4.93
N ALA A 164 13.00 -12.67 3.72
CA ALA A 164 13.09 -13.61 2.62
C ALA A 164 14.20 -14.66 2.83
N GLU A 165 15.31 -14.25 3.45
CA GLU A 165 16.44 -15.13 3.79
C GLU A 165 16.14 -16.05 4.97
N GLU A 166 15.55 -15.51 6.05
CA GLU A 166 15.26 -16.24 7.29
C GLU A 166 14.08 -17.20 7.16
N HIS A 167 13.14 -16.90 6.26
CA HIS A 167 11.93 -17.69 6.06
C HIS A 167 11.77 -18.13 4.61
N SER A 168 11.26 -17.24 3.76
CA SER A 168 11.17 -17.44 2.31
C SER A 168 10.73 -16.16 1.60
N ALA A 169 11.00 -16.05 0.30
CA ALA A 169 10.50 -14.94 -0.51
C ALA A 169 8.98 -14.86 -0.51
N HIS A 170 8.28 -16.01 -0.60
CA HIS A 170 6.82 -16.06 -0.47
C HIS A 170 6.37 -15.43 0.86
N TYR A 171 6.99 -15.81 1.98
CA TYR A 171 6.64 -15.30 3.31
C TYR A 171 6.74 -13.78 3.37
N ALA A 172 7.89 -13.24 2.97
CA ALA A 172 8.17 -11.80 2.98
C ALA A 172 7.14 -11.02 2.14
N PHE A 173 6.85 -11.47 0.92
CA PHE A 173 5.89 -10.79 0.05
C PHE A 173 4.43 -10.93 0.51
N ARG A 174 4.02 -12.06 1.09
CA ARG A 174 2.68 -12.20 1.69
C ARG A 174 2.50 -11.26 2.88
N ARG A 175 3.52 -11.10 3.74
CA ARG A 175 3.48 -10.12 4.84
C ARG A 175 3.36 -8.68 4.33
N ALA A 176 4.18 -8.30 3.35
CA ALA A 176 4.09 -6.98 2.73
C ALA A 176 2.70 -6.75 2.10
N ALA A 177 2.15 -7.76 1.42
CA ALA A 177 0.81 -7.71 0.85
C ALA A 177 -0.27 -7.53 1.92
N ALA A 178 -0.22 -8.30 3.03
CA ALA A 178 -1.18 -8.18 4.11
C ALA A 178 -1.12 -6.80 4.78
N HIS A 179 0.09 -6.27 5.00
CA HIS A 179 0.27 -4.91 5.51
C HIS A 179 -0.40 -3.88 4.59
N GLY A 180 -0.10 -3.89 3.28
CA GLY A 180 -0.71 -2.98 2.32
C GLY A 180 -2.23 -3.16 2.21
N GLY A 181 -2.71 -4.40 2.22
CA GLY A 181 -4.12 -4.73 2.12
C GLY A 181 -4.95 -4.35 3.34
N LEU A 182 -4.36 -4.26 4.52
CA LEU A 182 -5.07 -3.91 5.76
C LEU A 182 -4.91 -2.42 6.11
N ALA A 183 -3.68 -1.91 6.08
CA ALA A 183 -3.40 -0.52 6.44
C ALA A 183 -3.87 0.48 5.36
N CYS A 184 -3.80 0.08 4.08
CA CYS A 184 -3.96 0.99 2.95
C CYS A 184 -5.20 0.68 2.10
N ARG A 185 -6.27 0.09 2.65
CA ARG A 185 -7.52 -0.26 1.92
C ARG A 185 -8.14 0.88 1.11
N HIS A 186 -7.83 2.11 1.44
CA HIS A 186 -8.34 3.30 0.77
C HIS A 186 -7.35 3.86 -0.26
N TRP A 187 -6.26 3.17 -0.56
CA TRP A 187 -5.25 3.62 -1.51
C TRP A 187 -5.45 3.03 -2.89
N TRP A 188 -5.04 3.81 -3.90
CA TRP A 188 -4.92 3.34 -5.26
C TRP A 188 -4.05 2.07 -5.32
N GLY A 189 -4.50 1.10 -6.10
CA GLY A 189 -3.82 -0.17 -6.26
C GLY A 189 -4.35 -1.28 -5.35
N THR A 190 -5.16 -0.98 -4.33
CA THR A 190 -5.83 -2.01 -3.53
C THR A 190 -7.14 -2.51 -4.20
N PRO A 191 -7.61 -3.73 -3.88
CA PRO A 191 -8.85 -4.28 -4.44
C PRO A 191 -10.10 -3.46 -4.13
N THR A 192 -10.09 -2.71 -3.02
CA THR A 192 -11.21 -1.89 -2.54
C THR A 192 -11.29 -0.53 -3.21
N TRP A 193 -10.20 -0.04 -3.82
CA TRP A 193 -10.14 1.28 -4.45
C TRP A 193 -11.24 1.54 -5.50
N PRO A 194 -11.54 0.63 -6.44
CA PRO A 194 -12.58 0.89 -7.43
C PRO A 194 -13.96 1.14 -6.83
N ARG A 195 -14.36 0.34 -5.84
CA ARG A 195 -15.64 0.50 -5.14
C ARG A 195 -15.68 1.80 -4.35
N LEU A 196 -14.57 2.18 -3.70
CA LEU A 196 -14.45 3.44 -2.98
C LEU A 196 -14.60 4.63 -3.95
N VAL A 197 -13.96 4.59 -5.11
CA VAL A 197 -14.13 5.63 -6.15
C VAL A 197 -15.59 5.75 -6.57
N ASP A 198 -16.26 4.61 -6.83
CA ASP A 198 -17.68 4.62 -7.23
C ASP A 198 -18.57 5.22 -6.14
N ARG A 199 -18.39 4.80 -4.87
CA ARG A 199 -19.13 5.34 -3.72
C ARG A 199 -18.89 6.83 -3.53
N PHE A 200 -17.65 7.29 -3.71
CA PHE A 200 -17.28 8.70 -3.58
C PHE A 200 -17.89 9.56 -4.67
N LEU A 201 -17.92 9.10 -5.92
CA LEU A 201 -18.56 9.84 -7.01
C LEU A 201 -20.07 9.97 -6.81
N THR A 202 -20.74 8.93 -6.29
CA THR A 202 -22.14 9.02 -5.89
C THR A 202 -22.36 10.10 -4.83
N ALA A 203 -21.52 10.16 -3.79
CA ALA A 203 -21.59 11.21 -2.78
C ALA A 203 -21.36 12.61 -3.37
N LEU A 204 -20.44 12.76 -4.34
CA LEU A 204 -20.19 14.05 -4.98
C LEU A 204 -21.37 14.59 -5.80
N ASP A 205 -22.25 13.72 -6.30
CA ASP A 205 -23.45 14.10 -7.06
C ASP A 205 -24.67 14.37 -6.18
N ASP A 206 -24.62 13.98 -4.90
CA ASP A 206 -25.72 14.13 -3.95
C ASP A 206 -25.28 14.95 -2.72
N PRO A 207 -25.61 16.25 -2.66
CA PRO A 207 -25.34 17.10 -1.49
C PRO A 207 -25.99 16.63 -0.19
N THR A 208 -26.99 15.75 -0.27
CA THR A 208 -27.71 15.17 0.88
C THR A 208 -27.17 13.81 1.30
N ASP A 209 -26.13 13.30 0.63
CA ASP A 209 -25.50 12.03 0.99
C ASP A 209 -25.01 12.05 2.46
N PRO A 210 -25.24 10.98 3.25
CA PRO A 210 -24.81 10.91 4.65
C PRO A 210 -23.33 11.19 4.91
N HIS A 211 -22.46 11.01 3.91
CA HIS A 211 -21.04 11.37 3.95
C HIS A 211 -20.79 12.85 4.30
N TRP A 212 -21.76 13.72 3.98
CA TRP A 212 -21.67 15.16 4.20
C TRP A 212 -22.19 15.62 5.57
N GLY A 213 -22.67 14.68 6.41
CA GLY A 213 -23.34 14.96 7.68
C GLY A 213 -24.87 15.01 7.54
N SER A 214 -25.58 15.09 8.67
CA SER A 214 -27.06 15.06 8.73
C SER A 214 -27.72 16.13 7.85
N ASP A 215 -27.08 17.29 7.70
CA ASP A 215 -27.64 18.46 7.04
C ASP A 215 -26.77 18.95 5.85
N GLY A 216 -25.83 18.12 5.38
CA GLY A 216 -24.95 18.46 4.26
C GLY A 216 -23.92 19.57 4.55
N GLU A 217 -23.71 19.93 5.83
CA GLU A 217 -22.84 21.03 6.25
C GLU A 217 -21.40 20.89 5.77
N ARG A 218 -20.91 19.67 5.59
CA ARG A 218 -19.56 19.46 5.05
C ARG A 218 -19.51 19.77 3.56
N PHE A 219 -20.55 19.42 2.81
CA PHE A 219 -20.65 19.71 1.38
C PHE A 219 -20.69 21.22 1.13
N SER A 220 -21.46 21.97 1.93
CA SER A 220 -21.58 23.43 1.80
C SER A 220 -20.27 24.18 2.11
N ARG A 221 -19.37 23.56 2.87
CA ARG A 221 -18.02 24.08 3.17
C ARG A 221 -16.95 23.68 2.15
N LEU A 222 -17.27 22.82 1.18
CA LEU A 222 -16.30 22.45 0.15
C LEU A 222 -15.94 23.66 -0.71
N PRO A 223 -14.67 23.77 -1.12
CA PRO A 223 -14.29 24.76 -2.12
C PRO A 223 -15.04 24.50 -3.43
N THR A 224 -15.09 25.49 -4.31
CA THR A 224 -15.73 25.30 -5.63
C THR A 224 -15.02 24.19 -6.39
N ARG A 225 -15.80 23.22 -6.88
CA ARG A 225 -15.28 22.08 -7.64
C ARG A 225 -14.50 22.53 -8.89
N PRO A 226 -13.21 22.16 -9.03
CA PRO A 226 -12.40 22.54 -10.19
C PRO A 226 -13.00 22.08 -11.51
N ALA A 227 -12.91 22.92 -12.54
CA ALA A 227 -13.50 22.65 -13.86
C ALA A 227 -13.00 21.34 -14.49
N ARG A 228 -11.73 21.00 -14.26
CA ARG A 228 -11.07 19.80 -14.81
C ARG A 228 -11.66 18.48 -14.31
N ILE A 229 -12.33 18.50 -13.16
CA ILE A 229 -12.94 17.31 -12.57
C ILE A 229 -14.46 17.41 -12.48
N LYS A 230 -15.11 18.29 -13.24
CA LYS A 230 -16.59 18.39 -13.25
C LYS A 230 -17.28 17.16 -13.85
N ASP A 231 -16.65 16.49 -14.81
CA ASP A 231 -17.19 15.28 -15.42
C ASP A 231 -16.81 14.05 -14.58
N ASN A 232 -17.80 13.45 -13.90
CA ASN A 232 -17.60 12.26 -13.07
C ASN A 232 -17.13 11.04 -13.87
N SER A 233 -17.52 10.88 -15.12
CA SER A 233 -17.08 9.76 -15.95
C SER A 233 -15.59 9.88 -16.28
N GLN A 234 -15.12 11.09 -16.56
CA GLN A 234 -13.69 11.35 -16.77
C GLN A 234 -12.90 11.25 -15.47
N LEU A 235 -13.41 11.83 -14.38
CA LEU A 235 -12.80 11.74 -13.06
C LEU A 235 -12.65 10.29 -12.61
N ARG A 236 -13.69 9.46 -12.79
CA ARG A 236 -13.64 8.02 -12.51
C ARG A 236 -12.49 7.34 -13.23
N LYS A 237 -12.39 7.54 -14.55
CA LYS A 237 -11.31 6.95 -15.37
C LYS A 237 -9.94 7.41 -14.89
N LEU A 238 -9.80 8.69 -14.51
CA LEU A 238 -8.57 9.25 -13.98
C LEU A 238 -8.20 8.61 -12.64
N LEU A 239 -9.12 8.54 -11.68
CA LEU A 239 -8.89 7.97 -10.35
C LEU A 239 -8.56 6.48 -10.37
N LEU A 240 -9.17 5.73 -11.30
CA LEU A 240 -8.90 4.29 -11.42
C LEU A 240 -7.54 4.00 -12.07
N ARG A 241 -7.12 4.82 -13.04
CA ARG A 241 -5.94 4.49 -13.87
C ARG A 241 -4.71 5.28 -13.49
N HIS A 242 -4.87 6.58 -13.24
CA HIS A 242 -3.77 7.53 -13.11
C HIS A 242 -4.08 8.68 -12.13
N PRO A 243 -4.45 8.41 -10.85
CA PRO A 243 -4.76 9.49 -9.89
C PRO A 243 -3.58 10.45 -9.67
N TRP A 244 -2.34 10.02 -9.89
CA TRP A 244 -1.17 10.89 -9.86
C TRP A 244 -1.13 11.98 -10.94
N LYS A 245 -1.95 11.86 -12.00
CA LYS A 245 -2.09 12.87 -13.07
C LYS A 245 -3.11 13.96 -12.75
N LEU A 246 -3.77 13.91 -11.59
CA LEU A 246 -4.55 15.05 -11.10
C LEU A 246 -3.66 16.29 -11.03
N ASP A 247 -4.20 17.44 -11.43
CA ASP A 247 -3.58 18.72 -11.04
C ASP A 247 -3.79 18.98 -9.55
N THR A 248 -2.98 19.89 -8.99
CA THR A 248 -2.96 20.21 -7.56
C THR A 248 -4.36 20.56 -7.03
N ALA A 249 -5.05 21.52 -7.66
CA ALA A 249 -6.37 21.95 -7.21
C ALA A 249 -7.41 20.81 -7.22
N SER A 250 -7.36 19.95 -8.23
CA SER A 250 -8.22 18.77 -8.31
C SER A 250 -7.90 17.74 -7.22
N ALA A 251 -6.63 17.48 -6.94
CA ALA A 251 -6.24 16.56 -5.87
C ALA A 251 -6.64 17.08 -4.48
N ASP A 252 -6.38 18.35 -4.18
CA ASP A 252 -6.74 19.00 -2.92
C ASP A 252 -8.25 18.98 -2.69
N TYR A 253 -9.04 19.27 -3.73
CA TYR A 253 -10.49 19.18 -3.68
C TYR A 253 -10.95 17.78 -3.26
N LEU A 254 -10.39 16.73 -3.86
CA LEU A 254 -10.80 15.35 -3.60
C LEU A 254 -10.45 14.88 -2.19
N VAL A 255 -9.28 15.26 -1.68
CA VAL A 255 -8.88 14.92 -0.31
C VAL A 255 -9.71 15.70 0.71
N THR A 256 -9.95 16.99 0.47
CA THR A 256 -10.85 17.83 1.29
C THR A 256 -12.28 17.27 1.31
N ALA A 257 -12.78 16.85 0.15
CA ALA A 257 -14.05 16.15 -0.01
C ALA A 257 -14.07 14.76 0.64
N GLY A 258 -12.91 14.26 1.10
CA GLY A 258 -12.82 13.11 1.97
C GLY A 258 -12.88 11.77 1.26
N ILE A 259 -12.33 11.67 0.05
CA ILE A 259 -12.27 10.40 -0.71
C ILE A 259 -11.72 9.24 0.13
N GLY A 260 -10.72 9.50 0.98
CA GLY A 260 -10.09 8.49 1.83
C GLY A 260 -10.91 8.04 3.06
N TYR A 261 -12.06 8.66 3.35
CA TYR A 261 -12.86 8.41 4.56
C TYR A 261 -14.13 7.57 4.31
N LEU A 262 -14.47 7.28 3.06
CA LEU A 262 -15.57 6.39 2.67
C LEU A 262 -15.14 4.91 2.73
N ARG A 263 -14.65 4.48 3.90
CA ARG A 263 -14.08 3.15 4.10
C ARG A 263 -15.17 2.16 4.50
N ASP A 264 -15.21 1.02 3.84
CA ASP A 264 -15.99 -0.13 4.32
C ASP A 264 -15.34 -0.70 5.59
N LEU A 265 -16.14 -1.32 6.46
CA LEU A 265 -15.61 -2.07 7.58
C LEU A 265 -14.72 -3.22 7.10
N ILE A 266 -13.68 -3.55 7.89
CA ILE A 266 -12.88 -4.74 7.66
C ILE A 266 -13.68 -5.92 8.21
N PRO A 267 -13.91 -6.99 7.43
CA PRO A 267 -14.51 -8.21 7.96
C PRO A 267 -13.71 -8.73 9.17
N PRO A 268 -14.36 -9.33 10.18
CA PRO A 268 -13.62 -9.95 11.29
C PRO A 268 -12.67 -11.03 10.74
N PRO A 269 -11.55 -11.29 11.43
CA PRO A 269 -10.65 -12.36 11.02
C PRO A 269 -11.39 -13.70 11.02
N PRO A 270 -11.02 -14.63 10.12
CA PRO A 270 -11.61 -15.97 10.11
C PRO A 270 -11.34 -16.66 11.45
N THR A 271 -12.37 -17.31 12.01
CA THR A 271 -12.22 -18.08 13.25
C THR A 271 -11.34 -19.29 12.96
N PRO A 272 -10.33 -19.61 13.79
CA PRO A 272 -9.56 -20.84 13.62
C PRO A 272 -10.51 -22.02 13.65
N THR A 273 -10.54 -22.82 12.58
CA THR A 273 -11.23 -24.11 12.62
C THR A 273 -10.57 -24.94 13.70
N ALA A 274 -11.34 -25.36 14.71
CA ALA A 274 -10.86 -26.30 15.72
C ALA A 274 -10.26 -27.51 15.00
N PRO A 275 -9.08 -28.01 15.42
CA PRO A 275 -8.51 -29.21 14.83
C PRO A 275 -9.55 -30.32 14.94
N GLY A 276 -9.99 -30.82 13.79
CA GLY A 276 -10.99 -31.87 13.70
C GLY A 276 -10.51 -33.10 14.45
N GLY A 277 -11.22 -33.45 15.52
CA GLY A 277 -11.06 -34.74 16.16
C GLY A 277 -11.49 -35.83 15.21
N TYR A 278 -10.52 -36.61 14.74
CA TYR A 278 -10.72 -37.98 14.26
C TYR A 278 -9.74 -38.88 15.00
#